data_AF-A0A2H0IWG6-F1
#
_entry.id   AF-A0A2H0IWG6-F1
#
_cell.length_a   1.000
_cell.length_b   1.000
_cell.length_c   1.000
_cell.angle_alpha   90.00
_cell.angle_beta   90.00
_cell.angle_gamma   90.00
#
_symmetry.space_group_name_H-M   'P 1'
#
loop_
_entity.id
_entity.type
_entity.pdbx_description
1 polymer ?
#
loop_
_entity_poly.entity_id
_entity_poly.type
_entity_poly.pdbx_seq_one_letter_code
_entity_poly.pdbx_strand_id
1 'polypeptide(L)'
;MILVEADAWLGVARSAHALDFRWVGVWADDLRTDPTSAATFHVNACFEKTGAYLVARTTISGDHPALASHTPVYAGADRPERHVHDLLGIVFQNHPDTRRWCRHQAWSADQFPLRRDFIQADAIAPTPADHSYNFLLAQGTGVDEIPVGPVHAGIIEPGHFRFQAVGETVLRLEERLAYTHKGIEKIAQGRDAAGLARLAGRVSGDSTVAHTWAACQAMERAAGLELPKRAYHLRALLCERERIANHLGDMGAMLNDIGFAFGAMQFSRLREIWQRMSHDVFGHRFMMDCIVPGGVAHDLEPRFEASLRVQADAVREQIKRLMAIINDLPSVTDRVRGAGILQPEHARALGCLGYVGRASGHSVDVRRDAPYAPYDQLEVAVPLHHYGDVNARARVRLEEMAASFDLIEALLDDLPAGAHNTPWVAPTAECEGLGLVEGWRGEIMTYVRFGADGRLACFFPRDPSWTTWPALELLIHDNIVPDFPVCNKSVNGSYSGADL
;
A
#
# COMPACT_ATOMS: atom_id res chain seq x y z
N MET A 1 -15.72 16.60 0.17
CA MET A 1 -14.75 17.21 -0.77
C MET A 1 -14.90 18.72 -0.70
N ILE A 2 -13.79 19.46 -0.80
CA ILE A 2 -13.78 20.92 -0.95
C ILE A 2 -13.12 21.28 -2.28
N LEU A 3 -13.62 22.34 -2.92
CA LEU A 3 -13.00 22.93 -4.10
C LEU A 3 -12.07 24.06 -3.65
N VAL A 4 -10.91 24.15 -4.28
CA VAL A 4 -9.82 25.04 -3.91
C VAL A 4 -9.30 25.70 -5.18
N GLU A 5 -9.10 27.02 -5.12
CA GLU A 5 -8.40 27.74 -6.19
C GLU A 5 -6.93 27.28 -6.27
N ALA A 6 -6.37 27.26 -7.47
CA ALA A 6 -5.02 26.71 -7.70
C ALA A 6 -3.92 27.46 -6.92
N ASP A 7 -4.09 28.76 -6.71
CA ASP A 7 -3.17 29.61 -5.93
C ASP A 7 -3.26 29.34 -4.41
N ALA A 8 -4.41 28.86 -3.92
CA ALA A 8 -4.64 28.49 -2.54
C ALA A 8 -4.21 27.05 -2.20
N TRP A 9 -3.72 26.27 -3.17
CA TRP A 9 -3.41 24.84 -3.02
C TRP A 9 -2.44 24.53 -1.86
N LEU A 10 -1.32 25.27 -1.76
CA LEU A 10 -0.39 25.15 -0.63
C LEU A 10 -0.96 25.74 0.67
N GLY A 11 -1.83 26.75 0.57
CA GLY A 11 -2.53 27.33 1.72
C GLY A 11 -3.40 26.28 2.43
N VAL A 12 -4.04 25.38 1.67
CA VAL A 12 -4.80 24.27 2.23
C VAL A 12 -3.91 23.29 2.97
N ALA A 13 -2.77 22.88 2.41
CA ALA A 13 -1.84 21.99 3.11
C ALA A 13 -1.30 22.61 4.41
N ARG A 14 -0.95 23.90 4.40
CA ARG A 14 -0.52 24.62 5.61
C ARG A 14 -1.61 24.69 6.67
N SER A 15 -2.85 24.95 6.25
CA SER A 15 -4.00 25.02 7.16
C SER A 15 -4.33 23.64 7.74
N ALA A 16 -4.32 22.60 6.91
CA ALA A 16 -4.50 21.21 7.33
C ALA A 16 -3.43 20.81 8.35
N HIS A 17 -2.16 21.14 8.09
CA HIS A 17 -1.04 20.83 8.98
C HIS A 17 -1.16 21.55 10.32
N ALA A 18 -1.50 22.85 10.31
CA ALA A 18 -1.74 23.64 11.52
C ALA A 18 -2.93 23.11 12.35
N LEU A 19 -3.84 22.37 11.73
CA LEU A 19 -4.97 21.70 12.36
C LEU A 19 -4.70 20.23 12.66
N ASP A 20 -3.45 19.76 12.60
CA ASP A 20 -3.03 18.38 12.86
C ASP A 20 -3.69 17.32 11.94
N PHE A 21 -4.01 17.68 10.70
CA PHE A 21 -4.37 16.68 9.70
C PHE A 21 -3.11 15.94 9.22
N ARG A 22 -3.22 14.62 9.10
CA ARG A 22 -2.25 13.79 8.40
C ARG A 22 -2.48 13.90 6.89
N TRP A 23 -1.41 13.89 6.12
CA TRP A 23 -1.45 13.81 4.67
C TRP A 23 -1.61 12.35 4.21
N VAL A 24 -2.52 12.08 3.26
CA VAL A 24 -2.96 10.73 2.88
C VAL A 24 -2.53 10.35 1.46
N GLY A 25 -2.54 11.30 0.53
CA GLY A 25 -2.27 11.04 -0.89
C GLY A 25 -2.54 12.26 -1.77
N VAL A 26 -1.88 12.31 -2.94
CA VAL A 26 -2.19 13.22 -4.04
C VAL A 26 -2.32 12.41 -5.32
N TRP A 27 -3.29 12.76 -6.15
CA TRP A 27 -3.48 12.17 -7.48
C TRP A 27 -4.12 13.18 -8.42
N ALA A 28 -4.00 12.94 -9.71
CA ALA A 28 -4.61 13.79 -10.71
C ALA A 28 -5.22 12.97 -11.84
N ASP A 29 -6.14 13.60 -12.57
CA ASP A 29 -6.88 12.99 -13.66
C ASP A 29 -7.03 13.99 -14.80
N ASP A 30 -6.79 13.52 -16.02
CA ASP A 30 -6.93 14.28 -17.24
C ASP A 30 -8.37 14.21 -17.75
N LEU A 31 -9.02 15.37 -17.76
CA LEU A 31 -10.45 15.53 -18.04
C LEU A 31 -10.75 15.66 -19.53
N ARG A 32 -9.74 15.63 -20.40
CA ARG A 32 -9.98 15.73 -21.84
C ARG A 32 -10.84 14.58 -22.35
N THR A 33 -11.92 14.93 -23.01
CA THR A 33 -12.74 14.01 -23.80
C THR A 33 -12.26 13.94 -25.25
N ASP A 34 -11.65 15.03 -25.74
CA ASP A 34 -11.02 15.12 -27.06
C ASP A 34 -9.51 15.39 -26.87
N PRO A 35 -8.62 14.52 -27.38
CA PRO A 35 -7.17 14.71 -27.32
C PRO A 35 -6.66 16.06 -27.84
N THR A 36 -7.41 16.72 -28.73
CA THR A 36 -7.05 18.01 -29.34
C THR A 36 -7.44 19.21 -28.47
N SER A 37 -8.26 19.00 -27.42
CA SER A 37 -8.66 20.06 -26.50
C SER A 37 -7.51 20.47 -25.58
N ALA A 38 -7.57 21.72 -25.08
CA ALA A 38 -6.64 22.20 -24.08
C ALA A 38 -6.61 21.27 -22.86
N ALA A 39 -5.42 20.88 -22.43
CA ALA A 39 -5.24 19.99 -21.29
C ALA A 39 -5.84 20.60 -20.03
N THR A 40 -6.70 19.84 -19.35
CA THR A 40 -7.36 20.24 -18.10
C THR A 40 -7.32 19.06 -17.14
N PHE A 41 -6.90 19.33 -15.91
CA PHE A 41 -6.68 18.31 -14.89
C PHE A 41 -7.46 18.63 -13.63
N HIS A 42 -8.10 17.62 -13.05
CA HIS A 42 -8.43 17.64 -11.63
C HIS A 42 -7.21 17.16 -10.86
N VAL A 43 -6.75 17.95 -9.88
CA VAL A 43 -5.72 17.54 -8.91
C VAL A 43 -6.37 17.45 -7.55
N ASN A 44 -6.17 16.31 -6.87
CA ASN A 44 -6.79 15.98 -5.61
C ASN A 44 -5.71 15.72 -4.56
N ALA A 45 -5.91 16.21 -3.35
CA ALA A 45 -5.12 15.88 -2.18
C ALA A 45 -6.07 15.42 -1.07
N CYS A 46 -5.70 14.35 -0.39
CA CYS A 46 -6.47 13.79 0.71
C CYS A 46 -5.74 14.01 2.03
N PHE A 47 -6.50 14.44 3.03
CA PHE A 47 -6.05 14.66 4.39
C PHE A 47 -6.96 13.89 5.33
N GLU A 48 -6.43 13.42 6.46
CA GLU A 48 -7.20 12.69 7.46
C GLU A 48 -7.01 13.31 8.85
N LYS A 49 -8.10 13.39 9.60
CA LYS A 49 -8.08 13.72 11.02
C LYS A 49 -9.21 13.01 11.73
N THR A 50 -8.87 12.30 12.80
CA THR A 50 -9.83 11.62 13.70
C THR A 50 -10.86 10.78 12.93
N GLY A 51 -10.40 10.05 11.91
CA GLY A 51 -11.24 9.19 11.09
C GLY A 51 -11.98 9.85 9.94
N ALA A 52 -11.93 11.19 9.85
CA ALA A 52 -12.56 11.94 8.77
C ALA A 52 -11.56 12.25 7.66
N TYR A 53 -11.91 11.88 6.43
CA TYR A 53 -11.08 12.13 5.24
C TYR A 53 -11.62 13.32 4.45
N LEU A 54 -10.74 14.31 4.25
CA LEU A 54 -11.01 15.52 3.50
C LEU A 54 -10.26 15.46 2.17
N VAL A 55 -11.00 15.38 1.08
CA VAL A 55 -10.46 15.58 -0.28
C VAL A 55 -10.56 17.05 -0.66
N ALA A 56 -9.42 17.67 -0.94
CA ALA A 56 -9.31 18.98 -1.56
C ALA A 56 -9.04 18.82 -3.05
N ARG A 57 -9.80 19.51 -3.90
CA ARG A 57 -9.68 19.47 -5.35
C ARG A 57 -9.43 20.85 -5.93
N THR A 58 -8.49 20.94 -6.85
CA THR A 58 -8.30 22.09 -7.74
C THR A 58 -8.39 21.65 -9.20
N THR A 59 -8.75 22.59 -10.07
CA THR A 59 -8.72 22.41 -11.52
C THR A 59 -7.64 23.30 -12.10
N ILE A 60 -6.76 22.73 -12.93
CA ILE A 60 -5.72 23.48 -13.65
C ILE A 60 -5.79 23.15 -15.14
N SER A 61 -5.50 24.14 -15.97
CA SER A 61 -5.51 24.01 -17.43
C SER A 61 -4.24 24.56 -18.07
N GLY A 62 -3.94 24.10 -19.28
CA GLY A 62 -2.81 24.54 -20.10
C GLY A 62 -1.76 23.46 -20.31
N ASP A 63 -0.85 23.73 -21.23
CA ASP A 63 0.16 22.76 -21.70
C ASP A 63 1.28 22.51 -20.68
N HIS A 64 1.51 23.50 -19.80
CA HIS A 64 2.49 23.47 -18.72
C HIS A 64 1.79 23.67 -17.37
N PRO A 65 0.95 22.71 -16.94
CA PRO A 65 0.19 22.82 -15.70
C PRO A 65 1.15 22.82 -14.50
N ALA A 66 0.93 23.72 -13.54
CA ALA A 66 1.76 23.83 -12.34
C ALA A 66 0.92 24.12 -11.09
N LEU A 67 1.38 23.62 -9.96
CA LEU A 67 0.81 23.84 -8.62
C LEU A 67 1.92 24.00 -7.59
N ALA A 68 1.65 24.63 -6.46
CA ALA A 68 2.61 24.67 -5.37
C ALA A 68 2.76 23.30 -4.69
N SER A 69 3.98 22.87 -4.39
CA SER A 69 4.24 21.57 -3.73
C SER A 69 3.74 21.54 -2.29
N HIS A 70 3.14 20.42 -1.85
CA HIS A 70 2.83 20.12 -0.45
C HIS A 70 4.05 19.59 0.32
N THR A 71 5.09 19.13 -0.36
CA THR A 71 6.30 18.53 0.24
C THR A 71 7.00 19.40 1.30
N PRO A 72 7.08 20.75 1.16
CA PRO A 72 7.61 21.60 2.22
C PRO A 72 6.83 21.56 3.55
N VAL A 73 5.61 21.04 3.55
CA VAL A 73 4.74 20.90 4.74
C VAL A 73 4.63 19.43 5.15
N TYR A 74 4.54 18.51 4.18
CA TYR A 74 4.37 17.08 4.41
C TYR A 74 5.40 16.28 3.61
N ALA A 75 6.40 15.72 4.30
CA ALA A 75 7.45 14.92 3.64
C ALA A 75 6.89 13.73 2.83
N GLY A 76 5.78 13.14 3.27
CA GLY A 76 5.09 12.06 2.55
C GLY A 76 4.57 12.43 1.16
N ALA A 77 4.51 13.73 0.81
CA ALA A 77 4.07 14.18 -0.52
C ALA A 77 5.14 14.08 -1.61
N ASP A 78 6.41 13.85 -1.27
CA ASP A 78 7.55 13.88 -2.22
C ASP A 78 7.37 12.97 -3.45
N ARG A 79 7.39 11.65 -3.24
CA ARG A 79 7.25 10.68 -4.31
C ARG A 79 5.88 10.73 -5.00
N PRO A 80 4.76 10.93 -4.28
CA PRO A 80 3.45 11.09 -4.90
C PRO A 80 3.34 12.29 -5.86
N GLU A 81 3.88 13.45 -5.51
CA GLU A 81 3.91 14.62 -6.40
C GLU A 81 4.82 14.38 -7.61
N ARG A 82 5.96 13.71 -7.40
CA ARG A 82 6.85 13.28 -8.50
C ARG A 82 6.20 12.26 -9.43
N HIS A 83 5.38 11.34 -8.91
CA HIS A 83 4.58 10.40 -9.71
C HIS A 83 3.57 11.12 -10.59
N VAL A 84 2.81 12.07 -10.03
CA VAL A 84 1.87 12.91 -10.79
C VAL A 84 2.60 13.73 -11.85
N HIS A 85 3.75 14.31 -11.52
CA HIS A 85 4.60 15.00 -12.49
C HIS A 85 5.10 14.05 -13.58
N ASP A 86 5.48 12.83 -13.20
CA ASP A 86 6.00 11.81 -14.11
C ASP A 86 4.97 11.39 -15.15
N LEU A 87 3.73 11.19 -14.72
CA LEU A 87 2.69 10.59 -15.54
C LEU A 87 1.73 11.58 -16.22
N LEU A 88 1.58 12.79 -15.67
CA LEU A 88 0.66 13.82 -16.18
C LEU A 88 1.34 15.14 -16.51
N GLY A 89 2.63 15.33 -16.17
CA GLY A 89 3.37 16.54 -16.49
C GLY A 89 2.95 17.78 -15.69
N ILE A 90 2.30 17.58 -14.54
CA ILE A 90 1.95 18.66 -13.61
C ILE A 90 3.19 18.97 -12.76
N VAL A 91 3.70 20.19 -12.88
CA VAL A 91 4.91 20.63 -12.17
C VAL A 91 4.55 21.14 -10.78
N PHE A 92 5.14 20.54 -9.74
CA PHE A 92 5.01 21.04 -8.37
C PHE A 92 6.10 22.06 -8.05
N GLN A 93 5.73 23.33 -7.96
CA GLN A 93 6.63 24.45 -7.68
C GLN A 93 7.15 24.40 -6.24
N ASN A 94 8.42 24.76 -6.06
CA ASN A 94 9.12 24.69 -4.77
C ASN A 94 9.21 23.28 -4.17
N HIS A 95 9.05 22.24 -4.99
CA HIS A 95 9.32 20.86 -4.58
C HIS A 95 10.83 20.70 -4.29
N PRO A 96 11.23 20.12 -3.13
CA PRO A 96 12.64 20.04 -2.75
C PRO A 96 13.46 19.09 -3.63
N ASP A 97 12.83 18.06 -4.19
CA ASP A 97 13.46 17.12 -5.13
C ASP A 97 12.81 17.18 -6.51
N THR A 98 13.45 17.83 -7.47
CA THR A 98 12.92 17.96 -8.83
C THR A 98 13.29 16.78 -9.75
N ARG A 99 13.98 15.75 -9.23
CA ARG A 99 14.38 14.58 -10.03
C ARG A 99 13.13 13.80 -10.43
N ARG A 100 13.11 13.32 -11.68
CA ARG A 100 12.08 12.38 -12.16
C ARG A 100 12.24 11.04 -11.43
N TRP A 101 11.17 10.26 -11.30
CA TRP A 101 11.15 9.06 -10.45
C TRP A 101 10.75 7.80 -11.20
N CYS A 102 9.47 7.68 -11.58
CA CYS A 102 8.87 6.49 -12.19
C CYS A 102 9.24 6.25 -13.65
N ARG A 103 9.63 7.30 -14.38
CA ARG A 103 9.83 7.20 -15.83
C ARG A 103 11.05 6.40 -16.27
N HIS A 104 12.07 6.32 -15.41
CA HIS A 104 13.41 5.85 -15.76
C HIS A 104 13.89 6.41 -17.11
N GLN A 105 14.11 5.56 -18.11
CA GLN A 105 14.39 5.93 -19.50
C GLN A 105 13.33 5.39 -20.47
N ALA A 106 12.16 4.98 -19.96
CA ALA A 106 11.08 4.38 -20.75
C ALA A 106 10.30 5.42 -21.57
N TRP A 107 10.24 6.67 -21.10
CA TRP A 107 9.54 7.78 -21.74
C TRP A 107 10.44 9.02 -21.81
N SER A 108 10.36 9.80 -22.90
CA SER A 108 11.07 11.08 -23.06
C SER A 108 10.49 12.19 -22.19
N ALA A 109 11.27 13.24 -21.87
CA ALA A 109 10.92 14.32 -20.94
C ALA A 109 9.46 14.83 -21.02
N ASP A 110 8.93 14.90 -22.23
CA ASP A 110 7.64 15.43 -22.68
C ASP A 110 6.53 14.37 -22.87
N GLN A 111 6.81 13.09 -22.64
CA GLN A 111 5.83 12.01 -22.67
C GLN A 111 5.23 11.75 -21.28
N PHE A 112 3.89 11.73 -21.22
CA PHE A 112 3.10 11.63 -20.00
C PHE A 112 2.03 10.53 -20.12
N PRO A 113 2.33 9.28 -19.72
CA PRO A 113 1.51 8.10 -20.03
C PRO A 113 0.05 8.13 -19.56
N LEU A 114 -0.27 8.89 -18.51
CA LEU A 114 -1.64 8.99 -17.99
C LEU A 114 -2.49 10.07 -18.68
N ARG A 115 -1.88 10.91 -19.51
CA ARG A 115 -2.63 11.85 -20.34
C ARG A 115 -3.51 11.14 -21.37
N ARG A 116 -4.63 11.74 -21.73
CA ARG A 116 -5.64 11.20 -22.67
C ARG A 116 -5.13 11.15 -24.10
N ASP A 117 -4.26 12.08 -24.47
CA ASP A 117 -3.60 12.19 -25.77
C ASP A 117 -2.31 11.37 -25.88
N PHE A 118 -1.91 10.65 -24.84
CA PHE A 118 -0.76 9.76 -24.91
C PHE A 118 -1.04 8.59 -25.86
N ILE A 119 -0.23 8.50 -26.92
CA ILE A 119 -0.28 7.41 -27.89
C ILE A 119 0.86 6.44 -27.55
N GLN A 120 0.49 5.21 -27.19
CA GLN A 120 1.47 4.14 -26.97
C GLN A 120 2.09 3.72 -28.32
N ALA A 121 3.41 3.59 -28.36
CA ALA A 121 4.11 3.11 -29.55
C ALA A 121 3.78 1.63 -29.85
N ASP A 122 3.66 1.29 -31.13
CA ASP A 122 3.33 -0.08 -31.59
C ASP A 122 4.43 -1.11 -31.28
N ALA A 123 5.68 -0.67 -31.16
CA ALA A 123 6.83 -1.51 -30.85
C ALA A 123 7.46 -1.10 -29.51
N ILE A 124 7.52 -2.04 -28.56
CA ILE A 124 8.17 -1.84 -27.26
C ILE A 124 9.63 -2.25 -27.40
N ALA A 125 10.53 -1.26 -27.51
CA ALA A 125 11.96 -1.50 -27.39
C ALA A 125 12.35 -1.73 -25.92
N PRO A 126 13.41 -2.52 -25.62
CA PRO A 126 13.95 -2.59 -24.28
C PRO A 126 14.31 -1.20 -23.76
N THR A 127 13.88 -0.88 -22.53
CA THR A 127 14.23 0.37 -21.89
C THR A 127 15.75 0.43 -21.67
N PRO A 128 16.45 1.49 -22.13
CA PRO A 128 17.87 1.66 -21.88
C PRO A 128 18.18 1.75 -20.38
N ALA A 129 19.39 1.36 -19.98
CA ALA A 129 19.85 1.56 -18.62
C ALA A 129 19.97 3.07 -18.32
N ASP A 130 19.49 3.49 -17.15
CA ASP A 130 19.60 4.87 -16.71
C ASP A 130 20.88 5.11 -15.90
N HIS A 131 21.91 5.61 -16.58
CA HIS A 131 23.18 5.99 -15.96
C HIS A 131 23.20 7.44 -15.46
N SER A 132 22.11 8.19 -15.64
CA SER A 132 22.05 9.63 -15.39
C SER A 132 21.35 10.02 -14.08
N TYR A 133 20.70 9.06 -13.42
CA TYR A 133 20.03 9.32 -12.15
C TYR A 133 21.05 9.67 -11.07
N ASN A 134 20.96 10.92 -10.60
CA ASN A 134 21.85 11.45 -9.59
C ASN A 134 21.39 10.99 -8.20
N PHE A 135 21.92 9.86 -7.73
CA PHE A 135 21.69 9.39 -6.37
C PHE A 135 22.31 10.34 -5.33
N LEU A 136 21.77 10.35 -4.13
CA LEU A 136 22.28 11.08 -2.98
C LEU A 136 23.63 10.49 -2.56
N LEU A 137 24.64 11.36 -2.50
CA LEU A 137 26.01 10.98 -2.13
C LEU A 137 26.32 11.40 -0.69
N ALA A 138 27.17 10.62 -0.03
CA ALA A 138 27.88 11.04 1.18
C ALA A 138 29.35 11.28 0.80
N GLN A 139 29.94 12.38 1.29
CA GLN A 139 31.33 12.73 0.97
C GLN A 139 32.23 12.43 2.16
N GLY A 140 33.39 11.83 1.89
CA GLY A 140 34.40 11.55 2.92
C GLY A 140 35.45 10.56 2.42
N THR A 141 36.62 10.56 3.06
CA THR A 141 37.65 9.55 2.80
C THR A 141 37.17 8.19 3.30
N GLY A 142 37.21 7.18 2.43
CA GLY A 142 36.78 5.81 2.78
C GLY A 142 35.27 5.58 2.72
N VAL A 143 34.51 6.49 2.11
CA VAL A 143 33.11 6.24 1.76
C VAL A 143 33.08 5.42 0.47
N ASP A 144 32.48 4.24 0.55
CA ASP A 144 32.25 3.33 -0.57
C ASP A 144 30.77 3.35 -0.96
N GLU A 145 30.51 3.12 -2.25
CA GLU A 145 29.18 3.01 -2.80
C GLU A 145 28.84 1.54 -3.08
N ILE A 146 27.73 1.06 -2.53
CA ILE A 146 27.27 -0.33 -2.70
C ILE A 146 25.91 -0.30 -3.43
N PRO A 147 25.81 -0.75 -4.69
CA PRO A 147 24.53 -0.98 -5.34
C PRO A 147 23.93 -2.34 -4.97
N VAL A 148 22.63 -2.37 -4.69
CA VAL A 148 21.83 -3.60 -4.61
C VAL A 148 20.59 -3.45 -5.50
N GLY A 149 20.39 -4.39 -6.42
CA GLY A 149 19.30 -4.33 -7.40
C GLY A 149 19.67 -3.60 -8.70
N PRO A 150 18.70 -3.36 -9.62
CA PRO A 150 17.29 -3.78 -9.54
C PRO A 150 17.09 -5.28 -9.77
N VAL A 151 18.13 -5.98 -10.25
CA VAL A 151 18.19 -7.45 -10.30
C VAL A 151 18.96 -7.94 -9.07
N HIS A 152 18.33 -8.81 -8.29
CA HIS A 152 18.88 -9.32 -7.03
C HIS A 152 18.83 -10.85 -7.00
N ALA A 153 19.73 -11.49 -6.25
CA ALA A 153 19.82 -12.95 -6.16
C ALA A 153 18.71 -13.58 -5.31
N GLY A 154 18.15 -12.83 -4.35
CA GLY A 154 17.01 -13.22 -3.54
C GLY A 154 15.66 -13.08 -4.27
N ILE A 155 14.60 -13.59 -3.65
CA ILE A 155 13.22 -13.50 -4.17
C ILE A 155 12.59 -12.18 -3.69
N ILE A 156 12.82 -11.11 -4.45
CA ILE A 156 12.19 -9.79 -4.27
C ILE A 156 11.78 -9.21 -5.62
N GLU A 157 10.80 -8.31 -5.61
CA GLU A 157 10.44 -7.53 -6.79
C GLU A 157 11.53 -6.48 -7.11
N PRO A 158 11.60 -5.96 -8.35
CA PRO A 158 12.67 -5.05 -8.76
C PRO A 158 12.66 -3.71 -8.01
N GLY A 159 13.74 -3.43 -7.30
CA GLY A 159 14.04 -2.14 -6.69
C GLY A 159 15.53 -1.96 -6.53
N HIS A 160 16.01 -0.72 -6.66
CA HIS A 160 17.42 -0.38 -6.59
C HIS A 160 17.70 0.38 -5.30
N PHE A 161 18.64 -0.12 -4.50
CA PHE A 161 19.06 0.44 -3.23
C PHE A 161 20.51 0.89 -3.36
N ARG A 162 20.77 2.17 -3.15
CA ARG A 162 22.09 2.78 -3.28
C ARG A 162 22.61 3.18 -1.91
N PHE A 163 23.56 2.41 -1.38
CA PHE A 163 24.19 2.69 -0.11
C PHE A 163 25.43 3.55 -0.29
N GLN A 164 25.65 4.43 0.67
CA GLN A 164 26.93 5.08 0.95
C GLN A 164 27.36 4.60 2.33
N ALA A 165 28.50 3.91 2.43
CA ALA A 165 28.95 3.27 3.66
C ALA A 165 30.44 3.55 3.94
N VAL A 166 30.83 3.54 5.21
CA VAL A 166 32.23 3.57 5.63
C VAL A 166 32.52 2.28 6.38
N GLY A 167 33.36 1.43 5.79
CA GLY A 167 33.49 0.04 6.23
C GLY A 167 32.13 -0.66 6.08
N GLU A 168 31.55 -1.10 7.19
CA GLU A 168 30.23 -1.72 7.20
C GLU A 168 29.11 -0.76 7.61
N THR A 169 29.42 0.42 8.15
CA THR A 169 28.40 1.34 8.67
C THR A 169 27.74 2.12 7.54
N VAL A 170 26.42 2.04 7.47
CA VAL A 170 25.60 2.74 6.47
C VAL A 170 25.44 4.20 6.87
N LEU A 171 25.96 5.11 6.05
CA LEU A 171 25.78 6.55 6.22
C LEU A 171 24.48 7.04 5.58
N ARG A 172 24.13 6.46 4.43
CA ARG A 172 22.95 6.82 3.67
C ARG A 172 22.49 5.67 2.79
N LEU A 173 21.17 5.57 2.63
CA LEU A 173 20.51 4.78 1.61
C LEU A 173 19.58 5.71 0.81
N GLU A 174 19.61 5.61 -0.52
CA GLU A 174 18.51 6.06 -1.36
C GLU A 174 17.96 4.86 -2.11
N GLU A 175 16.63 4.70 -2.09
CA GLU A 175 15.95 3.68 -2.88
C GLU A 175 15.31 4.30 -4.13
N ARG A 176 15.39 3.56 -5.23
CA ARG A 176 14.74 3.88 -6.49
C ARG A 176 13.88 2.69 -6.89
N LEU A 177 12.58 2.94 -7.06
CA LEU A 177 11.56 1.93 -7.35
C LEU A 177 11.01 2.16 -8.77
N ALA A 178 9.79 1.69 -9.05
CA ALA A 178 9.08 1.90 -10.31
C ALA A 178 9.73 1.22 -11.54
N TYR A 179 10.59 0.20 -11.32
CA TYR A 179 11.25 -0.52 -12.41
C TYR A 179 10.29 -1.43 -13.19
N THR A 180 9.14 -1.76 -12.61
CA THR A 180 8.13 -2.66 -13.19
C THR A 180 6.78 -1.97 -13.35
N HIS A 181 6.76 -0.66 -13.60
CA HIS A 181 5.55 0.15 -13.79
C HIS A 181 4.53 -0.54 -14.72
N LYS A 182 3.37 -0.90 -14.17
CA LYS A 182 2.38 -1.77 -14.83
C LYS A 182 1.40 -0.99 -15.69
N GLY A 183 1.28 0.32 -15.49
CA GLY A 183 0.28 1.15 -16.16
C GLY A 183 -1.15 0.79 -15.76
N ILE A 184 -1.35 0.27 -14.55
CA ILE A 184 -2.65 -0.10 -14.00
C ILE A 184 -3.62 1.08 -14.05
N GLU A 185 -3.18 2.29 -13.71
CA GLU A 185 -4.02 3.50 -13.78
C GLU A 185 -4.51 3.77 -15.21
N LYS A 186 -3.64 3.60 -16.22
CA LYS A 186 -4.00 3.77 -17.63
C LYS A 186 -4.90 2.64 -18.12
N ILE A 187 -4.57 1.40 -17.77
CA ILE A 187 -5.29 0.18 -18.15
C ILE A 187 -6.72 0.18 -17.58
N ALA A 188 -6.95 0.87 -16.46
CA ALA A 188 -8.27 1.02 -15.87
C ALA A 188 -9.22 1.90 -16.70
N GLN A 189 -8.71 2.84 -17.47
CA GLN A 189 -9.52 3.76 -18.28
C GLN A 189 -10.34 2.95 -19.31
N GLY A 190 -11.66 3.15 -19.32
CA GLY A 190 -12.60 2.45 -20.20
C GLY A 190 -13.04 1.06 -19.72
N ARG A 191 -12.54 0.54 -18.59
CA ARG A 191 -13.02 -0.74 -18.03
C ARG A 191 -14.41 -0.60 -17.43
N ASP A 192 -15.14 -1.71 -17.32
CA ASP A 192 -16.30 -1.81 -16.43
C ASP A 192 -15.87 -2.12 -14.99
N ALA A 193 -16.83 -2.08 -14.06
CA ALA A 193 -16.60 -2.32 -12.64
C ALA A 193 -16.01 -3.71 -12.35
N ALA A 194 -16.46 -4.76 -13.05
CA ALA A 194 -15.92 -6.10 -12.87
C ALA A 194 -14.46 -6.20 -13.37
N GLY A 195 -14.17 -5.57 -14.51
CA GLY A 195 -12.82 -5.43 -15.05
C GLY A 195 -11.89 -4.64 -14.13
N LEU A 196 -12.39 -3.59 -13.48
CA LEU A 196 -11.64 -2.81 -12.50
C LEU A 196 -11.38 -3.61 -11.22
N ALA A 197 -12.38 -4.32 -10.67
CA ALA A 197 -12.20 -5.14 -9.48
C ALA A 197 -11.09 -6.19 -9.67
N ARG A 198 -11.09 -6.88 -10.82
CA ARG A 198 -10.01 -7.81 -11.16
C ARG A 198 -8.65 -7.10 -11.24
N LEU A 199 -8.58 -5.94 -11.90
CA LEU A 199 -7.34 -5.18 -12.01
C LEU A 199 -6.81 -4.74 -10.64
N ALA A 200 -7.69 -4.27 -9.75
CA ALA A 200 -7.35 -3.85 -8.39
C ALA A 200 -6.72 -4.97 -7.58
N GLY A 201 -7.23 -6.20 -7.68
CA GLY A 201 -6.63 -7.38 -7.03
C GLY A 201 -5.22 -7.74 -7.48
N ARG A 202 -4.71 -7.08 -8.54
CA ARG A 202 -3.36 -7.24 -9.09
C ARG A 202 -2.48 -5.98 -8.92
N VAL A 203 -2.93 -5.01 -8.12
CA VAL A 203 -2.08 -3.89 -7.67
C VAL A 203 -0.91 -4.40 -6.84
N SER A 204 -1.15 -5.35 -5.93
CA SER A 204 -0.10 -6.03 -5.17
C SER A 204 -0.55 -7.46 -4.88
N GLY A 205 0.26 -8.44 -5.27
CA GLY A 205 -0.12 -9.86 -5.29
C GLY A 205 -0.33 -10.51 -3.93
N ASP A 206 0.10 -9.85 -2.85
CA ASP A 206 -0.13 -10.26 -1.48
C ASP A 206 -1.19 -9.41 -0.75
N SER A 207 -1.70 -8.36 -1.38
CA SER A 207 -2.80 -7.51 -0.87
C SER A 207 -4.00 -7.54 -1.83
N THR A 208 -4.24 -8.69 -2.48
CA THR A 208 -5.28 -8.89 -3.49
C THR A 208 -6.66 -8.55 -2.95
N VAL A 209 -7.04 -9.09 -1.80
CA VAL A 209 -8.37 -8.90 -1.20
C VAL A 209 -8.52 -7.45 -0.78
N ALA A 210 -7.54 -6.89 -0.08
CA ALA A 210 -7.64 -5.53 0.44
C ALA A 210 -7.72 -4.46 -0.67
N HIS A 211 -6.89 -4.56 -1.73
CA HIS A 211 -6.97 -3.65 -2.88
C HIS A 211 -8.29 -3.80 -3.66
N THR A 212 -8.75 -5.05 -3.86
CA THR A 212 -10.05 -5.29 -4.52
C THR A 212 -11.21 -4.73 -3.70
N TRP A 213 -11.19 -4.89 -2.38
CA TRP A 213 -12.21 -4.32 -1.50
C TRP A 213 -12.18 -2.80 -1.55
N ALA A 214 -11.02 -2.15 -1.45
CA ALA A 214 -10.93 -0.70 -1.54
C ALA A 214 -11.50 -0.19 -2.88
N ALA A 215 -11.21 -0.86 -4.00
CA ALA A 215 -11.77 -0.50 -5.30
C ALA A 215 -13.28 -0.72 -5.39
N CYS A 216 -13.79 -1.86 -4.93
CA CYS A 216 -15.24 -2.11 -4.89
C CYS A 216 -15.95 -1.12 -3.98
N GLN A 217 -15.40 -0.81 -2.80
CA GLN A 217 -15.97 0.16 -1.87
C GLN A 217 -16.03 1.57 -2.51
N ALA A 218 -14.99 1.97 -3.25
CA ALA A 218 -14.99 3.23 -4.00
C ALA A 218 -16.08 3.25 -5.08
N MET A 219 -16.18 2.18 -5.88
CA MET A 219 -17.21 2.04 -6.92
C MET A 219 -18.63 2.01 -6.36
N GLU A 220 -18.85 1.28 -5.27
CA GLU A 220 -20.15 1.14 -4.59
C GLU A 220 -20.61 2.47 -3.99
N ARG A 221 -19.68 3.24 -3.39
CA ARG A 221 -19.97 4.59 -2.91
C ARG A 221 -20.31 5.55 -4.04
N ALA A 222 -19.57 5.48 -5.16
CA ALA A 222 -19.89 6.27 -6.36
C ALA A 222 -21.27 5.93 -6.94
N ALA A 223 -21.67 4.65 -6.85
CA ALA A 223 -22.97 4.14 -7.28
C ALA A 223 -24.12 4.38 -6.28
N GLY A 224 -23.82 4.79 -5.04
CA GLY A 224 -24.81 4.82 -3.96
C GLY A 224 -25.39 3.44 -3.63
N LEU A 225 -24.60 2.37 -3.84
CA LEU A 225 -25.03 0.99 -3.67
C LEU A 225 -24.91 0.55 -2.21
N GLU A 226 -26.02 0.11 -1.62
CA GLU A 226 -26.02 -0.55 -0.31
C GLU A 226 -25.83 -2.06 -0.47
N LEU A 227 -24.93 -2.63 0.34
CA LEU A 227 -24.64 -4.07 0.31
C LEU A 227 -25.34 -4.81 1.45
N PRO A 228 -25.60 -6.12 1.30
CA PRO A 228 -26.09 -6.95 2.38
C PRO A 228 -25.04 -7.07 3.48
N LYS A 229 -25.46 -7.15 4.75
CA LYS A 229 -24.56 -7.34 5.91
C LYS A 229 -23.64 -8.56 5.76
N ARG A 230 -24.16 -9.65 5.17
CA ARG A 230 -23.39 -10.88 4.90
C ARG A 230 -22.21 -10.62 3.97
N ALA A 231 -22.37 -9.75 2.95
CA ALA A 231 -21.27 -9.41 2.05
C ALA A 231 -20.12 -8.71 2.78
N TYR A 232 -20.42 -7.79 3.70
CA TYR A 232 -19.41 -7.13 4.52
C TYR A 232 -18.66 -8.13 5.42
N HIS A 233 -19.38 -9.06 6.07
CA HIS A 233 -18.76 -10.09 6.91
C HIS A 233 -17.84 -11.02 6.11
N LEU A 234 -18.27 -11.45 4.92
CA LEU A 234 -17.46 -12.29 4.06
C LEU A 234 -16.21 -11.55 3.55
N ARG A 235 -16.32 -10.26 3.20
CA ARG A 235 -15.15 -9.43 2.84
C ARG A 235 -14.16 -9.28 3.98
N ALA A 236 -14.64 -9.05 5.20
CA ALA A 236 -13.80 -8.98 6.40
C ALA A 236 -13.10 -10.32 6.67
N LEU A 237 -13.81 -11.45 6.56
CA LEU A 237 -13.25 -12.79 6.71
C LEU A 237 -12.11 -13.03 5.70
N LEU A 238 -12.31 -12.69 4.43
CA LEU A 238 -11.28 -12.79 3.40
C LEU A 238 -10.06 -11.91 3.73
N CYS A 239 -10.29 -10.69 4.20
CA CYS A 239 -9.23 -9.73 4.51
C CYS A 239 -8.40 -10.14 5.73
N GLU A 240 -9.03 -10.64 6.80
CA GLU A 240 -8.29 -11.16 7.97
C GLU A 240 -7.53 -12.45 7.65
N ARG A 241 -8.05 -13.29 6.74
CA ARG A 241 -7.29 -14.44 6.22
C ARG A 241 -6.08 -14.02 5.39
N GLU A 242 -6.19 -12.98 4.56
CA GLU A 242 -5.06 -12.39 3.84
C GLU A 242 -4.02 -11.86 4.83
N ARG A 243 -4.46 -11.13 5.86
CA ARG A 243 -3.59 -10.57 6.91
C ARG A 243 -2.73 -11.64 7.60
N ILE A 244 -3.35 -12.71 8.08
CA ILE A 244 -2.63 -13.82 8.73
C ILE A 244 -1.65 -14.50 7.75
N ALA A 245 -2.06 -14.74 6.50
CA ALA A 245 -1.19 -15.36 5.51
C ALA A 245 0.10 -14.57 5.28
N ASN A 246 0.00 -13.24 5.26
CA ASN A 246 1.14 -12.37 5.01
C ASN A 246 2.00 -12.14 6.23
N HIS A 247 1.41 -11.99 7.42
CA HIS A 247 2.21 -11.95 8.66
C HIS A 247 2.98 -13.25 8.90
N LEU A 248 2.39 -14.42 8.63
CA LEU A 248 3.12 -15.69 8.66
C LEU A 248 4.29 -15.69 7.67
N GLY A 249 4.07 -15.18 6.46
CA GLY A 249 5.12 -15.02 5.44
C GLY A 249 6.26 -14.12 5.89
N ASP A 250 5.92 -12.94 6.42
CA ASP A 250 6.87 -11.93 6.91
C ASP A 250 7.71 -12.44 8.07
N MET A 251 7.09 -13.12 9.03
CA MET A 251 7.82 -13.74 10.13
C MET A 251 8.84 -14.76 9.62
N GLY A 252 8.46 -15.61 8.66
CA GLY A 252 9.39 -16.55 8.05
C GLY A 252 10.52 -15.86 7.27
N ALA A 253 10.21 -14.80 6.53
CA ALA A 253 11.17 -14.08 5.71
C ALA A 253 12.17 -13.28 6.57
N MET A 254 11.75 -12.62 7.64
CA MET A 254 12.66 -11.96 8.58
C MET A 254 13.63 -12.96 9.22
N LEU A 255 13.14 -14.15 9.60
CA LEU A 255 13.99 -15.21 10.15
C LEU A 255 14.98 -15.77 9.12
N ASN A 256 14.59 -15.85 7.84
CA ASN A 256 15.50 -16.21 6.76
C ASN A 256 16.64 -15.19 6.61
N ASP A 257 16.32 -13.89 6.67
CA ASP A 257 17.27 -12.81 6.40
C ASP A 257 18.31 -12.65 7.52
N ILE A 258 18.06 -13.21 8.70
CA ILE A 258 19.04 -13.36 9.78
C ILE A 258 19.70 -14.75 9.84
N GLY A 259 19.44 -15.61 8.85
CA GLY A 259 20.04 -16.94 8.73
C GLY A 259 19.38 -18.05 9.56
N PHE A 260 18.21 -17.82 10.15
CA PHE A 260 17.49 -18.82 10.95
C PHE A 260 16.54 -19.68 10.09
N ALA A 261 17.13 -20.57 9.29
CA ALA A 261 16.41 -21.40 8.31
C ALA A 261 15.30 -22.29 8.93
N PHE A 262 15.50 -22.82 10.14
CA PHE A 262 14.47 -23.61 10.81
C PHE A 262 13.18 -22.79 10.99
N GLY A 263 13.28 -21.61 11.59
CA GLY A 263 12.14 -20.73 11.82
C GLY A 263 11.46 -20.32 10.51
N ALA A 264 12.27 -19.96 9.50
CA ALA A 264 11.77 -19.64 8.17
C ALA A 264 10.89 -20.76 7.60
N MET A 265 11.38 -22.01 7.61
CA MET A 265 10.63 -23.17 7.10
C MET A 265 9.37 -23.47 7.91
N GLN A 266 9.39 -23.31 9.24
CA GLN A 266 8.20 -23.53 10.06
C GLN A 266 7.09 -22.52 9.73
N PHE A 267 7.43 -21.24 9.60
CA PHE A 267 6.46 -20.20 9.22
C PHE A 267 5.97 -20.36 7.77
N SER A 268 6.83 -20.73 6.83
CA SER A 268 6.41 -21.07 5.46
C SER A 268 5.42 -22.23 5.42
N ARG A 269 5.64 -23.28 6.23
CA ARG A 269 4.70 -24.39 6.36
C ARG A 269 3.34 -23.94 6.90
N LEU A 270 3.32 -23.07 7.93
CA LEU A 270 2.08 -22.55 8.49
C LEU A 270 1.31 -21.70 7.46
N ARG A 271 2.02 -20.84 6.72
CA ARG A 271 1.41 -20.06 5.63
C ARG A 271 0.81 -20.97 4.55
N GLU A 272 1.52 -22.03 4.16
CA GLU A 272 1.01 -23.01 3.18
C GLU A 272 -0.25 -23.71 3.67
N ILE A 273 -0.27 -24.20 4.92
CA ILE A 273 -1.45 -24.83 5.54
C ILE A 273 -2.63 -23.84 5.51
N TRP A 274 -2.40 -22.60 5.89
CA TRP A 274 -3.41 -21.54 5.90
C TRP A 274 -4.00 -21.29 4.49
N GLN A 275 -3.13 -21.12 3.49
CA GLN A 275 -3.55 -20.84 2.12
C GLN A 275 -4.23 -22.03 1.42
N ARG A 276 -3.88 -23.28 1.75
CA ARG A 276 -4.58 -24.46 1.22
C ARG A 276 -6.05 -24.46 1.64
N MET A 277 -6.33 -24.13 2.90
CA MET A 277 -7.72 -23.96 3.34
C MET A 277 -8.40 -22.81 2.60
N SER A 278 -7.72 -21.70 2.32
CA SER A 278 -8.30 -20.64 1.48
C SER A 278 -8.65 -21.13 0.08
N HIS A 279 -7.83 -22.01 -0.51
CA HIS A 279 -8.16 -22.67 -1.77
C HIS A 279 -9.39 -23.59 -1.65
N ASP A 280 -9.43 -24.43 -0.61
CA ASP A 280 -10.53 -25.39 -0.43
C ASP A 280 -11.87 -24.70 -0.17
N VAL A 281 -11.85 -23.56 0.52
CA VAL A 281 -13.05 -22.79 0.89
C VAL A 281 -13.47 -21.80 -0.21
N PHE A 282 -12.52 -21.08 -0.80
CA PHE A 282 -12.81 -19.95 -1.71
C PHE A 282 -12.35 -20.19 -3.15
N GLY A 283 -11.82 -21.37 -3.47
CA GLY A 283 -11.37 -21.75 -4.82
C GLY A 283 -10.02 -21.16 -5.23
N HIS A 284 -9.37 -20.34 -4.39
CA HIS A 284 -8.07 -19.74 -4.71
C HIS A 284 -7.19 -19.52 -3.48
N ARG A 285 -5.89 -19.87 -3.59
CA ARG A 285 -4.93 -19.75 -2.48
C ARG A 285 -4.76 -18.33 -1.94
N PHE A 286 -4.79 -17.35 -2.84
CA PHE A 286 -4.73 -15.91 -2.53
C PHE A 286 -6.10 -15.23 -2.58
N MET A 287 -7.19 -15.99 -2.71
CA MET A 287 -8.56 -15.46 -2.77
C MET A 287 -8.76 -14.38 -3.86
N MET A 288 -8.09 -14.56 -5.00
CA MET A 288 -8.24 -13.67 -6.16
C MET A 288 -9.66 -13.75 -6.69
N ASP A 289 -10.21 -12.59 -7.04
CA ASP A 289 -11.54 -12.42 -7.64
C ASP A 289 -12.71 -12.88 -6.75
N CYS A 290 -12.47 -13.13 -5.46
CA CYS A 290 -13.53 -13.45 -4.49
C CYS A 290 -14.38 -12.22 -4.12
N ILE A 291 -13.80 -11.02 -4.18
CA ILE A 291 -14.54 -9.75 -4.00
C ILE A 291 -14.92 -9.21 -5.37
N VAL A 292 -16.19 -8.85 -5.52
CA VAL A 292 -16.77 -8.31 -6.76
C VAL A 292 -17.58 -7.04 -6.45
N PRO A 293 -17.83 -6.15 -7.43
CA PRO A 293 -18.73 -5.03 -7.22
C PRO A 293 -20.10 -5.52 -6.76
N GLY A 294 -20.60 -4.99 -5.66
CA GLY A 294 -21.88 -5.41 -5.06
C GLY A 294 -21.77 -6.52 -4.01
N GLY A 295 -20.60 -7.10 -3.75
CA GLY A 295 -20.43 -8.05 -2.64
C GLY A 295 -19.25 -9.01 -2.80
N VAL A 296 -19.52 -10.31 -2.68
CA VAL A 296 -18.56 -11.39 -2.94
C VAL A 296 -19.06 -12.30 -4.07
N ALA A 297 -18.14 -13.00 -4.74
CA ALA A 297 -18.45 -13.85 -5.90
C ALA A 297 -19.17 -15.14 -5.50
N HIS A 298 -18.78 -15.71 -4.36
CA HIS A 298 -19.29 -16.97 -3.84
C HIS A 298 -19.55 -16.85 -2.33
N ASP A 299 -20.59 -17.54 -1.88
CA ASP A 299 -20.92 -17.62 -0.46
C ASP A 299 -20.02 -18.63 0.28
N LEU A 300 -19.91 -18.49 1.59
CA LEU A 300 -19.28 -19.49 2.45
C LEU A 300 -20.22 -20.68 2.64
N GLU A 301 -19.78 -21.88 2.22
CA GLU A 301 -20.55 -23.10 2.49
C GLU A 301 -20.47 -23.47 3.98
N PRO A 302 -21.60 -23.80 4.64
CA PRO A 302 -21.63 -24.09 6.09
C PRO A 302 -20.68 -25.19 6.55
N ARG A 303 -20.37 -26.16 5.68
CA ARG A 303 -19.44 -27.26 5.97
C ARG A 303 -18.01 -26.79 6.28
N PHE A 304 -17.63 -25.59 5.85
CA PHE A 304 -16.28 -25.07 6.02
C PHE A 304 -16.09 -24.24 7.30
N GLU A 305 -17.18 -23.79 7.94
CA GLU A 305 -17.09 -22.97 9.15
C GLU A 305 -16.31 -23.65 10.27
N ALA A 306 -16.60 -24.93 10.53
CA ALA A 306 -15.88 -25.73 11.52
C ALA A 306 -14.40 -25.91 11.14
N SER A 307 -14.10 -26.13 9.85
CA SER A 307 -12.74 -26.32 9.36
C SER A 307 -11.89 -25.05 9.49
N LEU A 308 -12.49 -23.88 9.27
CA LEU A 308 -11.83 -22.58 9.45
C LEU A 308 -11.43 -22.35 10.92
N ARG A 309 -12.33 -22.66 11.86
CA ARG A 309 -12.08 -22.53 13.30
C ARG A 309 -10.98 -23.47 13.78
N VAL A 310 -11.09 -24.77 13.44
CA VAL A 310 -10.07 -25.77 13.79
C VAL A 310 -8.70 -25.39 13.23
N GLN A 311 -8.65 -24.83 12.01
CA GLN A 311 -7.40 -24.32 11.47
C GLN A 311 -6.85 -23.13 12.25
N ALA A 312 -7.69 -22.14 12.58
CA ALA A 312 -7.29 -20.95 13.34
C ALA A 312 -6.65 -21.35 14.68
N ASP A 313 -7.31 -22.22 15.45
CA ASP A 313 -6.79 -22.73 16.73
C ASP A 313 -5.46 -23.46 16.55
N ALA A 314 -5.37 -24.36 15.57
CA ALA A 314 -4.18 -25.15 15.33
C ALA A 314 -2.99 -24.26 14.94
N VAL A 315 -3.19 -23.27 14.06
CA VAL A 315 -2.11 -22.35 13.65
C VAL A 315 -1.71 -21.44 14.81
N ARG A 316 -2.67 -20.90 15.57
CA ARG A 316 -2.42 -20.06 16.75
C ARG A 316 -1.53 -20.77 17.77
N GLU A 317 -1.84 -22.02 18.10
CA GLU A 317 -1.04 -22.82 19.03
C GLU A 317 0.36 -23.15 18.48
N GLN A 318 0.49 -23.41 17.17
CA GLN A 318 1.81 -23.63 16.56
C GLN A 318 2.66 -22.36 16.59
N ILE A 319 2.10 -21.18 16.31
CA ILE A 319 2.82 -19.90 16.42
C ILE A 319 3.34 -19.72 17.85
N LYS A 320 2.50 -19.97 18.87
CA LYS A 320 2.91 -19.87 20.29
C LYS A 320 4.11 -20.75 20.61
N ARG A 321 4.11 -22.01 20.18
CA ARG A 321 5.23 -22.94 20.38
C ARG A 321 6.50 -22.50 19.66
N LEU A 322 6.37 -22.04 18.41
CA LEU A 322 7.50 -21.54 17.63
C LEU A 322 8.11 -20.30 18.26
N MET A 323 7.29 -19.36 18.74
CA MET A 323 7.78 -18.15 19.40
C MET A 323 8.46 -18.45 20.73
N ALA A 324 8.03 -19.47 21.48
CA ALA A 324 8.74 -19.92 22.67
C ALA A 324 10.18 -20.38 22.35
N ILE A 325 10.37 -21.11 21.24
CA ILE A 325 11.69 -21.54 20.77
C ILE A 325 12.52 -20.33 20.29
N ILE A 326 11.92 -19.46 19.46
CA ILE A 326 12.62 -18.32 18.86
C ILE A 326 13.08 -17.33 19.91
N ASN A 327 12.24 -17.03 20.90
CA ASN A 327 12.55 -16.08 21.96
C ASN A 327 13.65 -16.60 22.92
N ASP A 328 13.88 -17.91 22.98
CA ASP A 328 14.93 -18.52 23.79
C ASP A 328 16.31 -18.48 23.10
N LEU A 329 16.38 -18.07 21.83
CA LEU A 329 17.62 -18.02 21.05
C LEU A 329 18.26 -16.62 21.08
N PRO A 330 19.43 -16.45 21.75
CA PRO A 330 20.13 -15.17 21.78
C PRO A 330 20.57 -14.71 20.39
N SER A 331 20.97 -15.63 19.51
CA SER A 331 21.42 -15.31 18.15
C SER A 331 20.33 -14.70 17.28
N VAL A 332 19.06 -15.03 17.50
CA VAL A 332 17.94 -14.36 16.81
C VAL A 332 17.75 -12.98 17.41
N THR A 333 17.69 -12.89 18.74
CA THR A 333 17.47 -11.64 19.46
C THR A 333 18.49 -10.56 19.10
N ASP A 334 19.76 -10.94 18.99
CA ASP A 334 20.89 -10.06 18.63
C ASP A 334 20.73 -9.41 17.25
N ARG A 335 20.07 -10.10 16.30
CA ARG A 335 19.89 -9.61 14.93
C ARG A 335 18.64 -8.76 14.71
N VAL A 336 17.71 -8.72 15.68
CA VAL A 336 16.42 -8.03 15.53
C VAL A 336 16.19 -6.91 16.53
N ARG A 337 16.82 -6.95 17.70
CA ARG A 337 16.71 -5.89 18.70
C ARG A 337 17.74 -4.82 18.43
N GLY A 338 17.29 -3.57 18.38
CA GLY A 338 18.15 -2.42 18.10
C GLY A 338 18.51 -2.22 16.61
N ALA A 339 18.25 -3.19 15.75
CA ALA A 339 18.42 -3.06 14.30
C ALA A 339 17.23 -2.30 13.69
N GLY A 340 17.52 -1.36 12.77
CA GLY A 340 16.51 -0.70 11.95
C GLY A 340 15.51 0.14 12.73
N ILE A 341 15.97 0.94 13.70
CA ILE A 341 15.12 1.79 14.54
C ILE A 341 14.53 2.96 13.72
N LEU A 342 13.21 3.02 13.63
CA LEU A 342 12.48 4.17 13.14
C LEU A 342 11.95 5.00 14.33
N GLN A 343 12.46 6.22 14.50
CA GLN A 343 12.00 7.10 15.57
C GLN A 343 10.52 7.51 15.37
N PRO A 344 9.72 7.64 16.45
CA PRO A 344 8.32 8.06 16.35
C PRO A 344 8.09 9.36 15.59
N GLU A 345 8.95 10.37 15.77
CA GLU A 345 8.84 11.62 15.02
C GLU A 345 9.01 11.44 13.50
N HIS A 346 9.93 10.57 13.09
CA HIS A 346 10.17 10.27 11.67
C HIS A 346 9.00 9.48 11.08
N ALA A 347 8.48 8.49 11.80
CA ALA A 347 7.30 7.74 11.38
C ALA A 347 6.10 8.67 11.18
N ARG A 348 5.86 9.60 12.12
CA ARG A 348 4.79 10.60 12.02
C ARG A 348 5.01 11.57 10.85
N ALA A 349 6.23 12.05 10.66
CA ALA A 349 6.56 13.02 9.60
C ALA A 349 6.38 12.43 8.19
N LEU A 350 6.74 11.15 8.01
CA LEU A 350 6.53 10.41 6.75
C LEU A 350 5.07 9.96 6.56
N GLY A 351 4.27 9.93 7.63
CA GLY A 351 2.90 9.43 7.61
C GLY A 351 2.80 7.91 7.61
N CYS A 352 3.82 7.20 8.13
CA CYS A 352 3.86 5.74 8.18
C CYS A 352 2.71 5.18 9.03
N LEU A 353 1.86 4.35 8.43
CA LEU A 353 0.81 3.60 9.13
C LEU A 353 1.16 2.11 9.23
N GLY A 354 0.17 1.29 9.59
CA GLY A 354 0.33 -0.16 9.63
C GLY A 354 1.30 -0.61 10.71
N TYR A 355 1.91 -1.78 10.53
CA TYR A 355 2.88 -2.30 11.49
C TYR A 355 4.16 -1.45 11.62
N VAL A 356 4.50 -0.64 10.61
CA VAL A 356 5.66 0.28 10.66
C VAL A 356 5.36 1.46 11.57
N GLY A 357 4.19 2.10 11.39
CA GLY A 357 3.70 3.16 12.27
C GLY A 357 3.47 2.66 13.70
N ARG A 358 2.79 1.52 13.85
CA ARG A 358 2.45 0.92 15.15
C ARG A 358 3.66 0.46 15.95
N ALA A 359 4.75 0.06 15.29
CA ALA A 359 6.01 -0.24 15.98
C ALA A 359 6.72 1.03 16.52
N SER A 360 6.37 2.19 15.98
CA SER A 360 7.01 3.49 16.21
C SER A 360 6.06 4.49 16.88
N GLY A 361 5.07 4.01 17.64
CA GLY A 361 4.18 4.84 18.45
C GLY A 361 2.99 5.47 17.72
N HIS A 362 2.73 5.12 16.46
CA HIS A 362 1.57 5.61 15.72
C HIS A 362 0.48 4.54 15.58
N SER A 363 -0.60 4.69 16.36
CA SER A 363 -1.61 3.66 16.53
C SER A 363 -2.76 3.68 15.51
N VAL A 364 -2.67 4.47 14.44
CA VAL A 364 -3.80 4.63 13.49
C VAL A 364 -4.08 3.31 12.77
N ASP A 365 -5.36 2.93 12.73
CA ASP A 365 -5.89 1.76 12.01
C ASP A 365 -7.27 2.11 11.46
N VAL A 366 -7.47 2.00 10.14
CA VAL A 366 -8.74 2.40 9.50
C VAL A 366 -9.93 1.63 10.07
N ARG A 367 -9.76 0.36 10.49
CA ARG A 367 -10.85 -0.46 11.03
C ARG A 367 -11.36 0.05 12.37
N ARG A 368 -10.52 0.75 13.16
CA ARG A 368 -10.88 1.31 14.46
C ARG A 368 -11.19 2.80 14.38
N ASP A 369 -10.35 3.56 13.69
CA ASP A 369 -10.38 5.02 13.73
C ASP A 369 -11.28 5.63 12.65
N ALA A 370 -11.48 4.93 11.52
CA ALA A 370 -12.42 5.28 10.46
C ALA A 370 -13.29 4.05 10.08
N PRO A 371 -13.99 3.47 11.06
CA PRO A 371 -14.55 2.13 10.91
C PRO A 371 -15.57 2.06 9.78
N TYR A 372 -15.54 0.94 9.06
CA TYR A 372 -16.45 0.62 7.97
C TYR A 372 -17.02 -0.78 8.19
N ALA A 373 -18.21 -1.04 7.67
CA ALA A 373 -18.88 -2.32 7.86
C ALA A 373 -17.99 -3.51 7.43
N PRO A 374 -17.86 -4.56 8.26
CA PRO A 374 -18.52 -4.77 9.56
C PRO A 374 -17.68 -4.33 10.78
N TYR A 375 -16.48 -3.77 10.58
CA TYR A 375 -15.58 -3.37 11.66
C TYR A 375 -16.14 -2.24 12.54
N ASP A 376 -17.15 -1.51 12.06
CA ASP A 376 -17.96 -0.56 12.85
C ASP A 376 -18.73 -1.21 14.00
N GLN A 377 -18.86 -2.53 14.00
CA GLN A 377 -19.56 -3.33 15.02
C GLN A 377 -18.63 -4.34 15.71
N LEU A 378 -17.33 -4.32 15.42
CA LEU A 378 -16.35 -5.25 15.98
C LEU A 378 -15.32 -4.51 16.83
N GLU A 379 -14.83 -5.18 17.86
CA GLU A 379 -13.71 -4.67 18.64
C GLU A 379 -12.39 -5.04 17.94
N VAL A 380 -11.68 -4.03 17.44
CA VAL A 380 -10.38 -4.21 16.77
C VAL A 380 -9.26 -3.87 17.73
N ALA A 381 -8.57 -4.90 18.22
CA ALA A 381 -7.35 -4.74 18.99
C ALA A 381 -6.21 -4.23 18.10
N VAL A 382 -5.64 -3.07 18.45
CA VAL A 382 -4.56 -2.44 17.68
C VAL A 382 -3.29 -2.41 18.53
N PRO A 383 -2.28 -3.24 18.23
CA PRO A 383 -1.04 -3.25 18.97
C PRO A 383 -0.23 -1.97 18.79
N LEU A 384 0.52 -1.59 19.82
CA LEU A 384 1.33 -0.37 19.83
C LEU A 384 2.64 -0.61 20.58
N HIS A 385 3.75 -0.32 19.91
CA HIS A 385 5.10 -0.31 20.48
C HIS A 385 5.77 1.04 20.13
N HIS A 386 6.90 1.34 20.76
CA HIS A 386 7.58 2.64 20.59
C HIS A 386 9.07 2.53 20.24
N TYR A 387 9.63 1.32 20.20
CA TYR A 387 11.06 1.12 19.93
C TYR A 387 11.41 1.26 18.45
N GLY A 388 10.45 1.01 17.54
CA GLY A 388 10.65 1.18 16.11
C GLY A 388 11.69 0.25 15.48
N ASP A 389 12.22 -0.75 16.19
CA ASP A 389 13.20 -1.72 15.65
C ASP A 389 12.52 -2.89 14.92
N VAL A 390 13.33 -3.75 14.30
CA VAL A 390 12.86 -4.98 13.62
C VAL A 390 12.01 -5.84 14.58
N ASN A 391 12.45 -5.98 15.82
CA ASN A 391 11.73 -6.76 16.84
C ASN A 391 10.34 -6.18 17.16
N ALA A 392 10.21 -4.85 17.33
CA ALA A 392 8.92 -4.20 17.54
C ALA A 392 7.98 -4.43 16.35
N ARG A 393 8.48 -4.30 15.11
CA ARG A 393 7.70 -4.60 13.90
C ARG A 393 7.28 -6.07 13.80
N ALA A 394 8.10 -7.00 14.27
CA ALA A 394 7.74 -8.42 14.34
C ALA A 394 6.67 -8.69 15.42
N ARG A 395 6.77 -8.05 16.59
CA ARG A 395 5.77 -8.16 17.66
C ARG A 395 4.41 -7.63 17.26
N VAL A 396 4.37 -6.48 16.60
CA VAL A 396 3.11 -5.93 16.05
C VAL A 396 2.42 -6.95 15.15
N ARG A 397 3.15 -7.61 14.25
CA ARG A 397 2.56 -8.64 13.36
C ARG A 397 2.05 -9.86 14.12
N LEU A 398 2.74 -10.30 15.17
CA LEU A 398 2.29 -11.41 16.03
C LEU A 398 0.98 -11.05 16.75
N GLU A 399 0.91 -9.82 17.28
CA GLU A 399 -0.26 -9.31 17.97
C GLU A 399 -1.43 -9.04 17.00
N GLU A 400 -1.15 -8.56 15.78
CA GLU A 400 -2.16 -8.45 14.70
C GLU A 400 -2.67 -9.81 14.24
N MET A 401 -1.83 -10.85 14.14
CA MET A 401 -2.31 -12.20 13.86
C MET A 401 -3.25 -12.71 14.96
N ALA A 402 -2.92 -12.46 16.23
CA ALA A 402 -3.80 -12.83 17.35
C ALA A 402 -5.15 -12.12 17.24
N ALA A 403 -5.16 -10.81 16.99
CA ALA A 403 -6.39 -10.04 16.78
C ALA A 403 -7.17 -10.52 15.56
N SER A 404 -6.52 -10.86 14.44
CA SER A 404 -7.18 -11.42 13.26
C SER A 404 -7.82 -12.77 13.52
N PHE A 405 -7.21 -13.65 14.32
CA PHE A 405 -7.86 -14.91 14.69
C PHE A 405 -9.12 -14.65 15.51
N ASP A 406 -9.07 -13.73 16.48
CA ASP A 406 -10.23 -13.34 17.30
C ASP A 406 -11.35 -12.74 16.43
N LEU A 407 -11.00 -11.88 15.47
CA LEU A 407 -11.93 -11.31 14.50
C LEU A 407 -12.56 -12.38 13.59
N ILE A 408 -11.77 -13.38 13.14
CA ILE A 408 -12.30 -14.49 12.35
C ILE A 408 -13.32 -15.30 13.16
N GLU A 409 -13.05 -15.57 14.43
CA GLU A 409 -13.98 -16.26 15.32
C GLU A 409 -15.28 -15.45 15.48
N ALA A 410 -15.19 -14.15 15.76
CA ALA A 410 -16.34 -13.26 15.89
C ALA A 410 -17.17 -13.16 14.61
N LEU A 411 -16.52 -13.03 13.44
CA LEU A 411 -17.18 -12.97 12.14
C LEU A 411 -17.92 -14.26 11.78
N LEU A 412 -17.41 -15.41 12.22
CA LEU A 412 -18.05 -16.70 12.02
C LEU A 412 -19.18 -16.95 13.05
N ASP A 413 -19.06 -16.41 14.26
CA ASP A 413 -20.09 -16.53 15.31
C ASP A 413 -21.36 -15.75 14.97
N ASP A 414 -21.19 -14.54 14.41
CA ASP A 414 -22.29 -13.66 14.03
C ASP A 414 -22.43 -13.52 12.50
N LEU A 415 -22.15 -14.59 11.74
CA LEU A 415 -22.23 -14.56 10.29
C LEU A 415 -23.70 -14.37 9.82
N PRO A 416 -24.09 -13.22 9.24
CA PRO A 416 -25.49 -12.96 8.94
C PRO A 416 -26.02 -13.85 7.83
N ALA A 417 -27.25 -14.34 7.94
CA ALA A 417 -27.94 -15.01 6.83
C ALA A 417 -28.34 -14.01 5.73
N GLY A 418 -28.67 -14.52 4.53
CA GLY A 418 -29.21 -13.73 3.43
C GLY A 418 -28.28 -13.65 2.22
N ALA A 419 -28.51 -12.67 1.35
CA ALA A 419 -27.75 -12.49 0.12
C ALA A 419 -26.28 -12.11 0.43
N HIS A 420 -25.33 -12.63 -0.35
CA HIS A 420 -23.91 -12.29 -0.26
C HIS A 420 -23.48 -11.27 -1.33
N ASN A 421 -24.40 -10.85 -2.20
CA ASN A 421 -24.21 -9.77 -3.16
C ASN A 421 -25.51 -9.01 -3.45
N THR A 422 -25.34 -7.79 -3.95
CA THR A 422 -26.36 -6.97 -4.60
C THR A 422 -25.99 -6.85 -6.08
N PRO A 423 -26.94 -6.98 -7.03
CA PRO A 423 -26.67 -6.75 -8.44
C PRO A 423 -26.05 -5.37 -8.71
N TRP A 424 -25.00 -5.34 -9.53
CA TRP A 424 -24.32 -4.10 -9.87
C TRP A 424 -25.19 -3.17 -10.73
N VAL A 425 -25.24 -1.89 -10.36
CA VAL A 425 -25.84 -0.81 -11.13
C VAL A 425 -24.76 0.26 -11.35
N ALA A 426 -24.43 0.53 -12.61
CA ALA A 426 -23.42 1.53 -12.93
C ALA A 426 -23.96 2.94 -12.62
N PRO A 427 -23.15 3.82 -11.99
CA PRO A 427 -23.53 5.22 -11.80
C PRO A 427 -23.53 6.00 -13.11
N THR A 428 -24.06 7.23 -13.04
CA THR A 428 -23.92 8.21 -14.12
C THR A 428 -22.48 8.68 -14.27
N ALA A 429 -22.16 9.27 -15.43
CA ALA A 429 -20.86 9.90 -15.65
C ALA A 429 -20.55 10.96 -14.58
N GLU A 430 -19.26 11.16 -14.32
CA GLU A 430 -18.70 12.07 -13.31
C GLU A 430 -18.98 11.69 -11.84
N CYS A 431 -19.75 10.63 -11.57
CA CYS A 431 -19.82 10.07 -10.23
C CYS A 431 -18.45 9.55 -9.80
N GLU A 432 -18.10 9.83 -8.56
CA GLU A 432 -16.80 9.51 -7.97
C GLU A 432 -16.96 8.89 -6.59
N GLY A 433 -15.95 8.14 -6.17
CA GLY A 433 -15.97 7.48 -4.89
C GLY A 433 -14.57 7.25 -4.35
N LEU A 434 -14.49 7.22 -3.02
CA LEU A 434 -13.28 6.94 -2.27
C LEU A 434 -13.50 5.68 -1.44
N GLY A 435 -12.59 4.71 -1.56
CA GLY A 435 -12.51 3.50 -0.76
C GLY A 435 -11.33 3.57 0.19
N LEU A 436 -11.53 3.10 1.43
CA LEU A 436 -10.57 3.11 2.52
C LEU A 436 -10.67 1.76 3.24
N VAL A 437 -9.60 0.98 3.20
CA VAL A 437 -9.52 -0.36 3.77
C VAL A 437 -8.18 -0.53 4.48
N GLU A 438 -8.15 -1.03 5.71
CA GLU A 438 -6.89 -1.42 6.36
C GLU A 438 -6.44 -2.76 5.77
N GLY A 439 -5.50 -2.73 4.83
CA GLY A 439 -4.79 -3.92 4.40
C GLY A 439 -3.82 -4.41 5.47
N TRP A 440 -3.16 -5.54 5.23
CA TRP A 440 -2.21 -6.12 6.17
C TRP A 440 -0.94 -5.25 6.38
N ARG A 441 -0.61 -4.38 5.42
CA ARG A 441 0.46 -3.38 5.53
C ARG A 441 0.03 -2.05 6.12
N GLY A 442 -1.27 -1.78 6.22
CA GLY A 442 -1.80 -0.47 6.62
C GLY A 442 -2.96 -0.02 5.74
N GLU A 443 -3.32 1.26 5.89
CA GLU A 443 -4.34 1.95 5.11
C GLU A 443 -4.10 1.87 3.60
N ILE A 444 -5.06 1.33 2.85
CA ILE A 444 -5.17 1.43 1.40
C ILE A 444 -6.25 2.48 1.10
N MET A 445 -5.93 3.41 0.20
CA MET A 445 -6.89 4.38 -0.32
C MET A 445 -7.08 4.15 -1.82
N THR A 446 -8.33 4.08 -2.27
CA THR A 446 -8.65 3.96 -3.69
C THR A 446 -9.62 5.03 -4.11
N TYR A 447 -9.31 5.77 -5.16
CA TYR A 447 -10.23 6.71 -5.79
C TYR A 447 -10.68 6.18 -7.15
N VAL A 448 -11.96 6.36 -7.47
CA VAL A 448 -12.52 6.08 -8.80
C VAL A 448 -13.38 7.25 -9.27
N ARG A 449 -13.39 7.47 -10.58
CA ARG A 449 -14.37 8.34 -11.26
C ARG A 449 -14.92 7.62 -12.48
N PHE A 450 -16.23 7.66 -12.64
CA PHE A 450 -16.91 7.11 -13.80
C PHE A 450 -17.01 8.13 -14.93
N GLY A 451 -16.84 7.66 -16.16
CA GLY A 451 -17.09 8.42 -17.39
C GLY A 451 -18.40 7.97 -18.05
N ALA A 452 -18.47 8.13 -19.37
CA ALA A 452 -19.62 7.69 -20.15
C ALA A 452 -19.87 6.17 -20.04
N ASP A 453 -21.12 5.77 -20.25
CA ASP A 453 -21.56 4.37 -20.33
C ASP A 453 -21.20 3.49 -19.12
N GLY A 454 -21.08 4.10 -17.93
CA GLY A 454 -20.73 3.39 -16.70
C GLY A 454 -19.29 2.82 -16.70
N ARG A 455 -18.42 3.33 -17.58
CA ARG A 455 -17.01 2.94 -17.68
C ARG A 455 -16.15 3.81 -16.77
N LEU A 456 -15.00 3.29 -16.36
CA LEU A 456 -14.08 4.03 -15.51
C LEU A 456 -13.36 5.11 -16.31
N ALA A 457 -13.43 6.35 -15.84
CA ALA A 457 -12.62 7.45 -16.35
C ALA A 457 -11.28 7.52 -15.61
N CYS A 458 -11.27 7.29 -14.30
CA CYS A 458 -10.08 7.34 -13.45
C CYS A 458 -10.11 6.21 -12.41
N PHE A 459 -8.94 5.67 -12.12
CA PHE A 459 -8.67 4.76 -11.02
C PHE A 459 -7.31 5.12 -10.43
N PHE A 460 -7.27 5.43 -9.14
CA PHE A 460 -6.04 5.70 -8.41
C PHE A 460 -6.01 4.81 -7.15
N PRO A 461 -5.22 3.72 -7.14
CA PRO A 461 -4.94 2.94 -5.95
C PRO A 461 -3.69 3.47 -5.24
N ARG A 462 -3.78 3.71 -3.93
CA ARG A 462 -2.63 4.10 -3.10
C ARG A 462 -2.32 3.01 -2.09
N ASP A 463 -1.23 2.31 -2.33
CA ASP A 463 -0.68 1.33 -1.40
C ASP A 463 -0.03 2.02 -0.18
N PRO A 464 -0.14 1.45 1.04
CA PRO A 464 0.53 1.98 2.24
C PRO A 464 2.02 2.29 2.02
N SER A 465 2.65 1.52 1.14
CA SER A 465 4.10 1.56 0.90
C SER A 465 4.60 2.89 0.36
N TRP A 466 3.73 3.74 -0.20
CA TRP A 466 4.10 5.10 -0.59
C TRP A 466 4.65 5.92 0.58
N THR A 467 4.15 5.66 1.79
CA THR A 467 4.57 6.36 3.02
C THR A 467 5.58 5.56 3.85
N THR A 468 5.66 4.24 3.69
CA THR A 468 6.57 3.39 4.48
C THR A 468 7.91 3.13 3.80
N TRP A 469 7.98 3.18 2.46
CA TRP A 469 9.26 3.02 1.76
C TRP A 469 10.32 4.03 2.23
N PRO A 470 10.05 5.36 2.25
CA PRO A 470 11.02 6.35 2.73
C PRO A 470 11.50 6.10 4.18
N ALA A 471 10.75 5.35 4.99
CA ALA A 471 11.18 5.00 6.34
C ALA A 471 12.40 4.08 6.34
N LEU A 472 12.57 3.22 5.32
CA LEU A 472 13.72 2.33 5.18
C LEU A 472 15.02 3.13 5.03
N GLU A 473 15.00 4.22 4.26
CA GLU A 473 16.15 5.12 4.09
C GLU A 473 16.59 5.74 5.41
N LEU A 474 15.65 6.02 6.31
CA LEU A 474 15.93 6.62 7.62
C LEU A 474 16.38 5.59 8.66
N LEU A 475 15.68 4.46 8.77
CA LEU A 475 15.92 3.50 9.83
C LEU A 475 17.21 2.69 9.66
N ILE A 476 17.76 2.64 8.45
CA ILE A 476 19.02 1.95 8.16
C ILE A 476 20.25 2.80 8.50
N HIS A 477 20.08 4.10 8.75
CA HIS A 477 21.18 4.96 9.15
C HIS A 477 21.90 4.39 10.39
N ASP A 478 23.23 4.44 10.39
CA ASP A 478 24.12 3.90 11.44
C ASP A 478 24.04 2.38 11.67
N ASN A 479 23.22 1.64 10.91
CA ASN A 479 23.25 0.18 10.94
C ASN A 479 24.43 -0.33 10.11
N ILE A 480 24.77 -1.60 10.29
CA ILE A 480 25.74 -2.26 9.42
C ILE A 480 25.07 -2.79 8.15
N VAL A 481 25.79 -2.82 7.03
CA VAL A 481 25.31 -3.35 5.74
C VAL A 481 24.67 -4.75 5.88
N PRO A 482 25.21 -5.70 6.67
CA PRO A 482 24.58 -7.00 6.89
C PRO A 482 23.20 -7.00 7.56
N ASP A 483 22.76 -5.89 8.16
CA ASP A 483 21.42 -5.75 8.75
C ASP A 483 20.38 -5.22 7.75
N PHE A 484 20.81 -4.73 6.59
CA PHE A 484 19.90 -4.25 5.56
C PHE A 484 18.83 -5.28 5.15
N PRO A 485 19.15 -6.57 4.90
CA PRO A 485 18.13 -7.55 4.51
C PRO A 485 16.97 -7.63 5.50
N VAL A 486 17.26 -7.78 6.80
CA VAL A 486 16.22 -7.88 7.82
C VAL A 486 15.50 -6.55 8.06
N CYS A 487 16.20 -5.41 7.95
CA CYS A 487 15.58 -4.09 8.02
C CYS A 487 14.57 -3.90 6.88
N ASN A 488 14.99 -4.14 5.64
CA ASN A 488 14.13 -4.09 4.45
C ASN A 488 12.93 -5.02 4.60
N LYS A 489 13.15 -6.27 4.99
CA LYS A 489 12.07 -7.25 5.17
C LYS A 489 11.14 -6.92 6.33
N SER A 490 11.60 -6.24 7.37
CA SER A 490 10.73 -5.82 8.47
C SER A 490 9.81 -4.66 8.09
N VAL A 491 10.21 -3.81 7.14
CA VAL A 491 9.36 -2.78 6.52
C VAL A 491 8.42 -3.41 5.49
N ASN A 492 8.92 -4.40 4.75
CA ASN A 492 8.25 -5.11 3.66
C ASN A 492 7.33 -4.23 2.80
N GLY A 493 7.86 -3.14 2.25
CA GLY A 493 7.10 -2.32 1.30
C GLY A 493 6.72 -3.14 0.06
N SER A 494 5.58 -2.80 -0.53
CA SER A 494 5.12 -3.29 -1.83
C SER A 494 5.85 -2.53 -2.94
N TYR A 495 6.73 -3.20 -3.68
CA TYR A 495 7.37 -2.61 -4.86
C TYR A 495 6.30 -2.38 -5.94
N SER A 496 5.47 -3.41 -6.17
CA SER A 496 4.28 -3.38 -7.04
C SER A 496 3.31 -2.24 -6.75
N GLY A 497 3.22 -1.79 -5.48
CA GLY A 497 2.40 -0.67 -5.07
C GLY A 497 2.93 0.70 -5.52
N ALA A 498 4.21 0.79 -5.88
CA ALA A 498 4.83 1.96 -6.54
C ALA A 498 4.85 1.81 -8.08
N ASP A 499 4.66 0.61 -8.61
CA ASP A 499 4.64 0.27 -10.04
C ASP A 499 3.22 0.39 -10.66
N LEU A 500 2.54 1.52 -10.46
CA LEU A 500 1.12 1.69 -10.79
C LEU A 500 0.78 1.84 -12.28
#